data_AF-A0AA38P3L9-F1
#
_entry.id   AF-A0AA38P3L9-F1
#
_cell.length_a   1.000
_cell.length_b   1.000
_cell.length_c   1.000
_cell.angle_alpha   90.00
_cell.angle_beta   90.00
_cell.angle_gamma   90.00
#
_symmetry.space_group_name_H-M   'P 1'
#
loop_
_entity.id
_entity.type
_entity.pdbx_description
1 polymer ?
#
loop_
_entity_poly.entity_id
_entity_poly.type
_entity_poly.pdbx_seq_one_letter_code
_entity_poly.pdbx_strand_id
1 'polypeptide(L)'
;MSLCDDFLSPWLAFSFYDFLPTKEKGDNWMIRNFTKREYVISVYHLTQMLYSLIGHFASGSPTGGWLAHGDWAGNRIDITLVSIHKRDHGDGSDWKDITDGVKEKLRALFREEGCEHRFRL
;
A
#
# COMPACT_ATOMS: atom_id res chain seq x y z
N MET A 1 47.97 2.11 -10.66
CA MET A 1 47.63 2.21 -9.23
C MET A 1 46.12 2.36 -9.17
N SER A 2 45.41 1.24 -9.07
CA SER A 2 43.94 1.20 -8.97
C SER A 2 43.59 1.39 -7.51
N LEU A 3 42.84 2.43 -7.20
CA LEU A 3 42.33 2.72 -5.87
C LEU A 3 40.80 2.73 -5.95
N CYS A 4 40.19 1.93 -5.09
CA CYS A 4 38.76 1.81 -4.80
C CYS A 4 37.96 0.84 -5.68
N ASP A 5 38.13 -0.47 -5.46
CA ASP A 5 37.08 -1.47 -5.80
C ASP A 5 36.90 -2.57 -4.74
N ASP A 6 37.46 -2.42 -3.55
CA ASP A 6 37.31 -3.42 -2.48
C ASP A 6 36.82 -2.77 -1.18
N PHE A 7 35.76 -3.36 -0.60
CA PHE A 7 35.11 -3.06 0.70
C PHE A 7 33.90 -2.12 0.72
N LEU A 8 32.88 -2.38 -0.10
CA LEU A 8 31.50 -2.27 0.41
C LEU A 8 31.06 -3.67 0.86
N SER A 9 30.81 -3.81 2.17
CA SER A 9 30.34 -5.03 2.83
C SER A 9 29.19 -5.68 2.04
N PRO A 10 29.07 -7.04 1.99
CA PRO A 10 27.93 -7.73 1.37
C PRO A 10 26.55 -7.24 1.87
N TRP A 11 26.51 -6.60 3.05
CA TRP A 11 25.33 -5.96 3.61
C TRP A 11 24.90 -4.66 2.91
N LEU A 12 25.78 -4.05 2.10
CA LEU A 12 25.48 -2.86 1.27
C LEU A 12 25.09 -3.25 -0.16
N ALA A 13 25.17 -4.54 -0.51
CA ALA A 13 24.84 -5.06 -1.84
C ALA A 13 23.38 -5.54 -1.95
N PHE A 14 22.55 -5.32 -0.92
CA PHE A 14 21.13 -5.62 -1.01
C PHE A 14 20.45 -4.67 -1.99
N SER A 15 19.83 -5.25 -3.01
CA SER A 15 18.91 -4.58 -3.89
C SER A 15 17.59 -4.32 -3.16
N PHE A 16 16.81 -3.36 -3.65
CA PHE A 16 15.45 -3.13 -3.18
C PHE A 16 14.59 -4.40 -3.15
N TYR A 17 14.82 -5.33 -4.10
CA TYR A 17 14.09 -6.59 -4.18
C TYR A 17 14.39 -7.55 -3.03
N ASP A 18 15.56 -7.46 -2.40
CA ASP A 18 15.95 -8.31 -1.27
C ASP A 18 15.15 -7.95 0.00
N PHE A 19 14.53 -6.77 0.05
CA PHE A 19 13.67 -6.33 1.13
C PHE A 19 12.18 -6.50 0.83
N LEU A 20 11.82 -6.92 -0.39
CA LEU A 20 10.44 -7.19 -0.74
C LEU A 20 10.08 -8.62 -0.33
N PRO A 21 8.99 -8.82 0.43
CA PRO A 21 8.54 -10.17 0.76
C PRO A 21 8.16 -10.91 -0.53
N THR A 22 8.68 -12.13 -0.68
CA THR A 22 8.33 -13.01 -1.80
C THR A 22 6.87 -13.44 -1.68
N LYS A 23 6.06 -13.07 -2.66
CA LYS A 23 4.64 -13.41 -2.70
C LYS A 23 4.44 -14.86 -3.16
N GLU A 24 3.93 -15.71 -2.28
CA GLU A 24 3.50 -17.07 -2.64
C GLU A 24 2.21 -17.08 -3.47
N LYS A 25 2.00 -18.17 -4.22
CA LYS A 25 0.78 -18.35 -5.03
C LYS A 25 -0.43 -18.47 -4.09
N GLY A 26 -1.39 -17.56 -4.22
CA GLY A 26 -2.60 -17.51 -3.40
C GLY A 26 -2.54 -16.53 -2.24
N ASP A 27 -1.36 -15.94 -1.97
CA ASP A 27 -1.25 -14.85 -1.02
C ASP A 27 -1.71 -13.52 -1.65
N ASN A 28 -2.06 -12.55 -0.83
CA ASN A 28 -2.51 -11.23 -1.27
C ASN A 28 -1.70 -10.12 -0.59
N TRP A 29 -1.60 -8.99 -1.28
CA TRP A 29 -1.03 -7.80 -0.67
C TRP A 29 -2.04 -7.20 0.32
N MET A 30 -1.52 -6.61 1.38
CA MET A 30 -2.30 -5.96 2.42
C MET A 30 -1.69 -4.59 2.72
N ILE A 31 -2.53 -3.57 2.81
CA ILE A 31 -2.14 -2.26 3.35
C ILE A 31 -2.65 -2.20 4.79
N ARG A 32 -1.77 -1.95 5.76
CA ARG A 32 -2.17 -1.86 7.18
C ARG A 32 -2.04 -0.43 7.67
N ASN A 33 -2.97 -0.03 8.53
CA ASN A 33 -2.91 1.20 9.30
C ASN A 33 -2.73 0.87 10.77
N PHE A 34 -1.51 1.02 11.29
CA PHE A 34 -1.20 0.73 12.68
C PHE A 34 -1.84 1.71 13.65
N THR A 35 -2.02 2.97 13.25
CA THR A 35 -2.65 3.99 14.09
C THR A 35 -4.11 3.64 14.36
N LYS A 36 -4.83 3.15 13.35
CA LYS A 36 -6.26 2.81 13.44
C LYS A 36 -6.55 1.34 13.70
N ARG A 37 -5.54 0.47 13.57
CA ARG A 37 -5.68 -0.99 13.55
C ARG A 37 -6.67 -1.46 12.48
N GLU A 38 -6.55 -0.88 11.29
CA GLU A 38 -7.36 -1.24 10.12
C GLU A 38 -6.47 -1.85 9.04
N TYR A 39 -7.03 -2.69 8.17
CA TYR A 39 -6.32 -3.18 6.99
C TYR A 39 -7.22 -3.29 5.77
N VAL A 40 -6.57 -3.33 4.61
CA VAL A 40 -7.17 -3.52 3.30
C VAL A 40 -6.42 -4.60 2.55
N ILE A 41 -7.13 -5.60 2.04
CA ILE A 41 -6.57 -6.67 1.21
C ILE A 41 -6.74 -6.31 -0.26
N SER A 42 -5.62 -6.27 -0.96
CA SER A 42 -5.53 -6.00 -2.39
C SER A 42 -5.12 -7.26 -3.16
N VAL A 43 -6.05 -7.75 -3.98
CA VAL A 43 -5.74 -8.73 -5.04
C VAL A 43 -5.14 -8.01 -6.26
N TYR A 44 -5.71 -6.84 -6.58
CA TYR A 44 -5.29 -5.93 -7.65
C TYR A 44 -5.41 -4.46 -7.17
N HIS A 45 -4.70 -3.53 -7.83
CA HIS A 45 -4.84 -2.08 -7.62
C HIS A 45 -4.39 -1.52 -6.26
N LEU A 46 -3.37 -2.15 -5.65
CA LEU A 46 -2.77 -1.73 -4.39
C LEU A 46 -2.48 -0.23 -4.32
N THR A 47 -1.89 0.33 -5.38
CA THR A 47 -1.56 1.76 -5.48
C THR A 47 -2.80 2.65 -5.45
N GLN A 48 -3.85 2.30 -6.19
CA GLN A 48 -5.10 3.06 -6.19
C GLN A 48 -5.80 2.99 -4.83
N MET A 49 -5.80 1.81 -4.18
CA MET A 49 -6.34 1.67 -2.82
C MET A 49 -5.56 2.52 -1.81
N LEU A 50 -4.22 2.53 -1.90
CA LEU A 50 -3.40 3.36 -1.03
C LEU A 50 -3.72 4.84 -1.24
N TYR A 51 -3.76 5.29 -2.50
CA TYR A 51 -4.00 6.70 -2.82
C TYR A 51 -5.39 7.18 -2.42
N SER A 52 -6.43 6.35 -2.53
CA SER A 52 -7.76 6.70 -2.04
C SER A 52 -7.81 6.83 -0.51
N LEU A 53 -7.03 6.02 0.21
CA LEU A 53 -6.95 6.05 1.67
C LEU A 53 -6.19 7.27 2.20
N ILE A 54 -5.07 7.64 1.58
CA ILE A 54 -4.32 8.84 1.97
C ILE A 54 -4.86 10.11 1.31
N GLY A 55 -5.83 9.99 0.39
CA GLY A 55 -6.51 11.11 -0.24
C GLY A 55 -5.59 11.91 -1.15
N HIS A 56 -4.73 11.23 -1.90
CA HIS A 56 -3.91 11.86 -2.92
C HIS A 56 -4.57 11.63 -4.28
N PHE A 57 -5.28 12.65 -4.75
CA PHE A 57 -5.71 12.76 -6.14
C PHE A 57 -4.87 13.85 -6.78
N ALA A 58 -4.21 13.52 -7.88
CA ALA A 58 -3.38 14.47 -8.62
C ALA A 58 -4.29 15.51 -9.32
N SER A 59 -4.83 16.47 -8.58
CA SER A 59 -5.47 17.65 -9.17
C SER A 59 -5.27 18.91 -8.30
N GLY A 60 -4.21 19.66 -8.64
CA GLY A 60 -4.24 21.13 -8.61
C GLY A 60 -3.73 21.85 -7.36
N SER A 61 -2.47 22.28 -7.39
CA SER A 61 -2.06 23.70 -7.31
C SER A 61 -0.52 23.81 -7.16
N PRO A 62 0.20 24.64 -7.94
CA PRO A 62 1.66 24.77 -7.83
C PRO A 62 2.13 25.58 -6.62
N THR A 63 1.23 26.14 -5.80
CA THR A 63 1.57 27.18 -4.80
C THR A 63 1.16 26.87 -3.36
N GLY A 64 0.60 25.69 -3.06
CA GLY A 64 0.29 25.25 -1.70
C GLY A 64 0.75 23.83 -1.50
N GLY A 65 1.47 23.55 -0.41
CA GLY A 65 2.06 22.24 -0.15
C GLY A 65 1.05 21.10 -0.32
N TRP A 66 1.50 20.03 -0.99
CA TRP A 66 0.71 18.82 -1.25
C TRP A 66 0.36 18.12 0.07
N LEU A 67 -0.68 18.59 0.75
CA LEU A 67 -1.18 17.96 1.96
C LEU A 67 -2.12 16.82 1.55
N ALA A 68 -1.80 15.63 2.01
CA ALA A 68 -2.68 14.48 1.94
C ALA A 68 -3.86 14.70 2.90
N HIS A 69 -5.09 14.47 2.44
CA HIS A 69 -6.32 14.75 3.21
C HIS A 69 -7.22 13.53 3.43
N GLY A 70 -6.78 12.33 3.00
CA GLY A 70 -7.58 11.12 3.15
C GLY A 70 -7.65 10.60 4.58
N ASP A 71 -8.54 9.65 4.80
CA ASP A 71 -8.82 9.04 6.12
C ASP A 71 -7.56 8.49 6.81
N TRP A 72 -6.53 8.13 6.04
CA TRP A 72 -5.26 7.59 6.52
C TRP A 72 -4.08 8.57 6.40
N ALA A 73 -4.31 9.83 5.99
CA ALA A 73 -3.25 10.82 5.91
C ALA A 73 -2.60 11.06 7.28
N GLY A 74 -1.26 11.05 7.34
CA GLY A 74 -0.49 11.20 8.58
C GLY A 74 -0.46 9.96 9.49
N ASN A 75 -1.14 8.87 9.13
CA ASN A 75 -1.12 7.64 9.92
C ASN A 75 0.13 6.80 9.63
N ARG A 76 0.48 5.91 10.57
CA ARG A 76 1.54 4.92 10.37
C ARG A 76 0.97 3.77 9.53
N ILE A 77 1.42 3.70 8.28
CA ILE A 77 0.96 2.73 7.28
C ILE A 77 2.11 1.82 6.87
N ASP A 78 1.80 0.57 6.55
CA ASP A 78 2.71 -0.28 5.78
C ASP A 78 1.98 -1.08 4.70
N ILE A 79 2.80 -1.74 3.87
CA ILE A 79 2.36 -2.70 2.88
C ILE A 79 3.07 -4.01 3.19
N THR A 80 2.30 -5.08 3.30
CA THR A 80 2.82 -6.42 3.60
C THR A 80 1.99 -7.49 2.89
N LEU A 81 2.33 -8.75 3.13
CA LEU A 81 1.52 -9.90 2.71
C LEU A 81 0.52 -10.31 3.80
N VAL A 82 -0.63 -10.86 3.40
CA VAL A 82 -1.63 -11.38 4.35
C VAL A 82 -1.04 -12.49 5.22
N SER A 83 -0.21 -13.37 4.64
CA SER A 83 0.49 -14.43 5.40
C SER A 83 1.39 -13.87 6.51
N ILE A 84 2.13 -12.80 6.23
CA ILE A 84 3.00 -12.12 7.18
C ILE A 84 2.17 -11.48 8.29
N HIS A 85 1.09 -10.77 7.94
CA HIS A 85 0.19 -10.20 8.94
C HIS A 85 -0.36 -11.27 9.91
N LYS A 86 -0.82 -12.41 9.37
CA LYS A 86 -1.34 -13.51 10.18
C LYS A 86 -0.27 -14.13 11.08
N ARG A 87 0.97 -14.24 10.60
CA ARG A 87 2.08 -14.74 11.41
C ARG A 87 2.39 -13.78 12.56
N ASP A 88 2.40 -12.48 12.30
CA ASP A 88 2.81 -11.45 13.27
C ASP A 88 1.71 -11.12 14.29
N HIS A 89 0.43 -11.24 13.91
CA HIS A 89 -0.73 -10.82 14.72
C HIS A 89 -1.80 -11.90 14.91
N GLY A 90 -1.54 -13.16 14.54
CA GLY A 90 -2.49 -14.25 14.71
C GLY A 90 -3.63 -14.22 13.68
N ASP A 91 -4.87 -14.39 14.14
CA ASP A 91 -6.03 -14.33 13.24
C ASP A 91 -6.40 -12.89 12.83
N GLY A 92 -5.75 -11.88 13.42
CA GLY A 92 -6.02 -10.47 13.16
C GLY A 92 -7.39 -10.01 13.68
N SER A 93 -7.99 -10.74 14.61
CA SER A 93 -9.33 -10.43 15.17
C SER A 93 -9.42 -9.06 15.87
N ASP A 94 -8.28 -8.51 16.28
CA ASP A 94 -8.14 -7.16 16.85
C ASP A 94 -7.83 -6.08 15.80
N TRP A 95 -7.86 -6.44 14.52
CA TRP A 95 -7.81 -5.53 13.39
C TRP A 95 -9.12 -5.52 12.62
N LYS A 96 -9.48 -4.35 12.09
CA LYS A 96 -10.68 -4.18 11.28
C LYS A 96 -10.36 -4.30 9.80
N ASP A 97 -10.98 -5.29 9.14
CA ASP A 97 -11.01 -5.37 7.69
C ASP A 97 -11.94 -4.28 7.12
N ILE A 98 -11.39 -3.34 6.36
CA ILE A 98 -12.17 -2.30 5.66
C ILE A 98 -12.17 -2.49 4.14
N THR A 99 -11.74 -3.65 3.65
CA THR A 99 -11.52 -3.93 2.23
C THR A 99 -12.73 -3.61 1.37
N ASP A 100 -13.91 -4.09 1.76
CA ASP A 100 -15.12 -3.91 0.95
C ASP A 100 -15.57 -2.46 0.90
N GLY A 101 -15.51 -1.74 2.02
CA GLY A 101 -15.83 -0.30 2.05
C GLY A 101 -14.89 0.53 1.16
N VAL A 102 -13.60 0.19 1.10
CA VAL A 102 -12.65 0.87 0.21
C VAL A 102 -12.91 0.53 -1.25
N LYS A 103 -13.24 -0.73 -1.57
CA LYS A 103 -13.65 -1.14 -2.93
C LYS A 103 -14.91 -0.40 -3.38
N GLU A 104 -15.88 -0.23 -2.50
CA GLU A 104 -17.10 0.52 -2.81
C GLU A 104 -16.82 2.01 -3.05
N LYS A 105 -16.00 2.65 -2.21
CA LYS A 105 -15.55 4.04 -2.41
C LYS A 105 -14.86 4.20 -3.77
N LEU A 106 -13.92 3.31 -4.11
CA LEU A 106 -13.25 3.33 -5.40
C LEU A 106 -14.24 3.15 -6.56
N ARG A 107 -15.16 2.18 -6.47
CA ARG A 107 -16.21 1.97 -7.48
C ARG A 107 -17.08 3.22 -7.66
N ALA A 108 -17.42 3.91 -6.57
CA ALA A 108 -18.21 5.15 -6.61
C ALA A 108 -17.47 6.27 -7.34
N LEU A 109 -16.21 6.52 -6.97
CA LEU A 109 -15.34 7.50 -7.64
C LEU A 109 -15.22 7.22 -9.13
N PHE A 110 -15.03 5.95 -9.53
CA PHE A 110 -14.93 5.61 -10.95
C PHE A 110 -16.23 5.78 -11.73
N ARG A 111 -17.39 5.58 -11.09
CA ARG A 111 -18.70 5.88 -11.70
C ARG A 111 -18.86 7.39 -11.92
N GLU A 112 -18.46 8.20 -10.94
CA GLU A 112 -18.50 9.67 -11.04
C GLU A 112 -17.55 10.21 -12.12
N GLU A 113 -16.37 9.59 -12.30
CA GLU A 113 -15.39 9.95 -13.33
C GLU A 113 -15.67 9.37 -14.73
N GLY A 114 -16.77 8.62 -14.93
CA GLY A 114 -17.12 8.04 -16.23
C GLY A 114 -16.13 6.99 -16.76
N CYS A 115 -15.31 6.39 -15.90
CA CYS A 115 -14.21 5.49 -16.27
C CYS A 115 -14.56 3.99 -16.17
N GLU A 116 -15.80 3.60 -16.50
CA GLU A 116 -16.30 2.21 -16.36
C GLU A 116 -15.50 1.17 -17.17
N HIS A 117 -14.74 1.57 -18.20
CA HIS A 117 -14.12 0.63 -19.15
C HIS A 117 -12.74 0.10 -18.74
N ARG A 118 -12.17 0.51 -17.60
CA ARG A 118 -10.75 0.19 -17.32
C ARG A 118 -10.46 -0.99 -16.40
N PHE A 119 -11.42 -1.58 -15.66
CA PHE A 119 -11.08 -2.73 -14.80
C PHE A 119 -12.21 -3.77 -14.64
N ARG A 120 -11.87 -5.04 -14.89
CA ARG A 120 -12.59 -6.21 -14.37
C ARG A 120 -12.03 -6.49 -12.97
N LEU A 121 -12.88 -6.37 -11.96
CA LEU A 121 -12.60 -6.70 -10.56
C LEU A 121 -12.61 -8.20 -10.31
#